data_AF-A0A8H6WSF6-F1
#
_entry.id   AF-A0A8H6WSF6-F1
#
_cell.length_a   1.000
_cell.length_b   1.000
_cell.length_c   1.000
_cell.angle_alpha   90.00
_cell.angle_beta   90.00
_cell.angle_gamma   90.00
#
_symmetry.space_group_name_H-M   'P 1'
#
loop_
_entity.id
_entity.type
_entity.pdbx_description
1 polymer ?
#
loop_
_entity_poly.entity_id
_entity_poly.type
_entity_poly.pdbx_seq_one_letter_code
_entity_poly.pdbx_strand_id
1 'polypeptide(L)'
;MYHPAYVLGIAVAHYDNHIILQALAITFAVFLALTIFTFNSKYDFSGMAPYLLSSLIVLLTASMIHFLVLPFNRTMDTVITVGGCLVFSAFIVFDTYSINKRLSPDEFVLGAISLYLDFVNLFLRILRLS
;
A
#
# COMPACT_ATOMS: atom_id res chain seq x y z
N MET A 1 14.23 -7.87 13.93
CA MET A 1 13.18 -6.87 13.61
C MET A 1 13.59 -5.88 12.50
N TYR A 2 14.67 -6.11 11.73
CA TYR A 2 15.23 -5.14 10.75
C TYR A 2 14.96 -5.46 9.26
N HIS A 3 14.28 -6.57 8.95
CA HIS A 3 14.18 -7.09 7.58
C HIS A 3 13.45 -6.18 6.56
N PRO A 4 12.27 -5.57 6.85
CA PRO A 4 11.55 -4.80 5.85
C PRO A 4 12.25 -3.48 5.51
N ALA A 5 12.86 -2.81 6.50
CA ALA A 5 13.59 -1.56 6.28
C ALA A 5 14.83 -1.74 5.39
N TYR A 6 15.51 -2.89 5.51
CA TYR A 6 16.66 -3.22 4.67
C TYR A 6 16.26 -3.45 3.21
N VAL A 7 15.18 -4.19 2.95
CA VAL A 7 14.64 -4.40 1.60
C VAL A 7 14.18 -3.09 0.97
N LEU A 8 13.55 -2.22 1.76
CA LEU A 8 13.18 -0.86 1.35
C LEU A 8 14.42 -0.08 0.92
N GLY A 9 15.47 -0.07 1.74
CA GLY A 9 16.74 0.61 1.44
C GLY A 9 17.37 0.16 0.13
N ILE A 10 17.34 -1.15 -0.18
CA ILE A 10 17.81 -1.68 -1.47
C ILE A 10 16.90 -1.21 -2.61
N ALA A 11 15.58 -1.22 -2.42
CA ALA A 11 14.63 -0.82 -3.46
C ALA A 11 14.77 0.65 -3.86
N VAL A 12 15.00 1.57 -2.91
CA VAL A 12 15.21 3.00 -3.19
C VAL A 12 16.64 3.33 -3.65
N ALA A 13 17.64 2.49 -3.41
CA ALA A 13 19.04 2.78 -3.71
C ALA A 13 19.34 3.06 -5.20
N HIS A 14 18.43 2.65 -6.09
CA HIS A 14 18.54 2.85 -7.53
C HIS A 14 17.80 4.10 -8.05
N TYR A 15 17.14 4.85 -7.17
CA TYR A 15 16.38 6.06 -7.52
C TYR A 15 17.12 7.33 -7.08
N ASP A 16 16.95 8.40 -7.85
CA ASP A 16 17.45 9.71 -7.46
C ASP A 16 16.71 10.25 -6.24
N ASN A 17 17.43 10.97 -5.37
CA ASN A 17 16.88 11.57 -4.15
C ASN A 17 15.65 12.44 -4.43
N HIS A 18 15.61 13.13 -5.57
CA HIS A 18 14.49 13.99 -5.96
C HIS A 18 13.22 13.18 -6.27
N ILE A 19 13.36 12.00 -6.89
CA ILE A 19 12.26 11.09 -7.22
C ILE A 19 11.71 10.46 -5.94
N ILE A 20 12.61 10.03 -5.04
CA ILE A 20 12.26 9.46 -3.74
C ILE A 20 11.42 10.46 -2.93
N LEU A 21 11.87 11.73 -2.86
CA LEU A 21 11.17 12.77 -2.12
C LEU A 21 9.80 13.08 -2.71
N GLN A 22 9.69 13.15 -4.04
CA GLN A 22 8.42 13.34 -4.73
C GLN A 22 7.44 12.21 -4.45
N ALA A 23 7.87 10.95 -4.58
CA ALA A 23 7.02 9.79 -4.31
C ALA A 23 6.57 9.74 -2.85
N LEU A 24 7.45 10.06 -1.91
CA LEU A 24 7.12 10.14 -0.49
C LEU A 24 6.11 11.24 -0.20
N ALA A 25 6.27 12.43 -0.80
CA ALA A 25 5.34 13.55 -0.64
C ALA A 25 3.93 13.18 -1.14
N ILE A 26 3.82 12.55 -2.31
CA ILE A 26 2.54 12.09 -2.85
C ILE A 26 1.93 11.01 -1.94
N THR A 27 2.73 10.05 -1.49
CA THR A 27 2.25 8.98 -0.61
C THR A 27 1.72 9.55 0.71
N PHE A 28 2.45 10.48 1.32
CA PHE A 28 2.06 11.14 2.55
C PHE A 28 0.76 11.92 2.38
N ALA A 29 0.62 12.67 1.28
CA ALA A 29 -0.61 13.39 0.96
C ALA A 29 -1.82 12.45 0.81
N VAL A 30 -1.67 11.36 0.06
CA VAL A 30 -2.73 10.36 -0.14
C VAL A 30 -3.09 9.67 1.17
N PHE A 31 -2.10 9.18 1.92
CA PHE A 31 -2.31 8.52 3.20
C PHE A 31 -3.06 9.43 4.17
N LEU A 32 -2.59 10.67 4.36
CA LEU A 32 -3.20 11.62 5.27
C LEU A 32 -4.63 11.98 4.84
N ALA A 33 -4.87 12.18 3.55
CA ALA A 33 -6.22 12.44 3.04
C ALA A 33 -7.18 11.27 3.31
N LEU A 34 -6.76 10.03 3.05
CA LEU A 34 -7.58 8.83 3.27
C LEU A 34 -7.81 8.56 4.76
N THR A 35 -6.79 8.76 5.60
CA THR A 35 -6.91 8.60 7.05
C THR A 35 -7.89 9.61 7.64
N ILE A 36 -7.78 10.89 7.27
CA ILE A 36 -8.72 11.93 7.71
C ILE A 36 -10.13 11.64 7.22
N PHE A 37 -10.27 11.24 5.94
CA PHE A 37 -11.56 10.83 5.39
C PHE A 37 -12.18 9.69 6.21
N THR A 38 -11.40 8.67 6.53
CA THR A 38 -11.86 7.50 7.29
C THR A 38 -12.30 7.87 8.71
N PHE A 39 -11.56 8.74 9.39
CA PHE A 39 -11.92 9.21 10.73
C PHE A 39 -13.22 10.00 10.76
N ASN A 40 -13.46 10.84 9.73
CA ASN A 40 -14.68 11.63 9.63
C ASN A 40 -15.86 10.83 9.04
N SER A 41 -15.59 9.68 8.43
CA SER A 41 -16.59 8.87 7.76
C SER A 41 -17.51 8.14 8.74
N LYS A 42 -18.81 8.18 8.45
CA LYS A 42 -19.84 7.40 9.13
C LYS A 42 -20.05 6.02 8.50
N TYR A 43 -19.40 5.73 7.37
CA TYR A 43 -19.50 4.45 6.69
C TYR A 43 -18.89 3.31 7.53
N ASP A 44 -19.51 2.14 7.46
CA ASP A 44 -18.96 0.91 8.01
C ASP A 44 -18.14 0.20 6.94
N PHE A 45 -16.81 0.24 7.09
CA PHE A 45 -15.88 -0.40 6.16
C PHE A 45 -15.61 -1.88 6.48
N SER A 46 -16.31 -2.46 7.46
CA SER A 46 -16.11 -3.85 7.89
C SER A 46 -16.25 -4.90 6.79
N GLY A 47 -17.18 -4.66 5.86
CA GLY A 47 -17.44 -5.57 4.74
C GLY A 47 -16.34 -5.58 3.67
N MET A 48 -15.32 -4.72 3.76
CA MET A 48 -14.26 -4.63 2.75
C MET A 48 -13.24 -5.76 2.84
N ALA A 49 -13.10 -6.42 3.99
CA ALA A 49 -12.08 -7.46 4.23
C ALA A 49 -11.98 -8.54 3.13
N PRO A 50 -13.06 -9.21 2.67
CA PRO A 50 -12.96 -10.23 1.62
C PRO A 50 -12.58 -9.65 0.25
N TYR A 51 -13.00 -8.42 -0.06
CA TYR A 51 -12.64 -7.75 -1.31
C TYR A 51 -11.17 -7.34 -1.32
N LEU A 52 -10.66 -6.85 -0.18
CA LEU A 52 -9.26 -6.50 -0.03
C LEU A 52 -8.35 -7.72 -0.12
N LEU A 53 -8.69 -8.81 0.58
CA LEU A 53 -7.95 -10.06 0.50
C LEU A 53 -7.92 -10.63 -0.93
N SER A 54 -9.06 -10.68 -1.61
CA SER A 54 -9.13 -11.17 -2.99
C SER A 54 -8.34 -10.27 -3.96
N SER A 55 -8.42 -8.95 -3.81
CA SER A 55 -7.64 -8.02 -4.63
C SER A 55 -6.13 -8.15 -4.41
N LEU A 56 -5.70 -8.41 -3.17
CA LEU A 56 -4.30 -8.66 -2.85
C LEU A 56 -3.78 -9.94 -3.51
N ILE A 57 -4.57 -11.02 -3.45
CA ILE A 57 -4.21 -12.30 -4.11
C ILE A 57 -4.11 -12.13 -5.63
N VAL A 58 -5.07 -11.42 -6.25
CA VAL A 58 -5.04 -11.11 -7.68
C VAL A 58 -3.78 -10.34 -8.03
N LEU A 59 -3.45 -9.32 -7.23
CA LEU A 59 -2.29 -8.48 -7.46
C LEU A 59 -0.97 -9.24 -7.29
N LEU A 60 -0.84 -10.11 -6.28
CA LEU A 60 0.32 -10.98 -6.10
C LEU A 60 0.48 -11.93 -7.29
N THR A 61 -0.61 -12.58 -7.70
CA THR A 61 -0.62 -13.52 -8.83
C THR A 61 -0.26 -12.82 -10.14
N ALA A 62 -0.84 -11.64 -10.40
CA ALA A 62 -0.51 -10.83 -11.58
C ALA A 62 0.96 -10.41 -11.59
N SER A 63 1.51 -10.01 -10.44
CA SER A 63 2.92 -9.64 -10.30
C SER A 63 3.85 -10.82 -10.57
N MET A 64 3.51 -12.02 -10.07
CA MET A 64 4.27 -13.25 -10.32
C MET A 64 4.26 -13.66 -11.80
N ILE A 65 3.08 -13.64 -12.45
CA ILE A 65 2.96 -13.96 -13.87
C ILE A 65 3.73 -12.95 -14.72
N HIS A 66 3.62 -11.66 -14.40
CA HIS A 66 4.35 -10.61 -15.11
C HIS A 66 5.86 -10.83 -15.04
N PHE A 67 6.38 -11.16 -13.85
CA PHE A 67 7.81 -11.46 -13.65
C PHE A 67 8.28 -12.69 -14.43
N LEU A 68 7.47 -13.76 -14.49
CA LEU A 68 7.86 -15.03 -15.13
C LEU A 68 7.69 -15.03 -16.66
N VAL A 69 6.64 -14.39 -17.18
CA VAL A 69 6.19 -14.57 -18.57
C VAL A 69 6.37 -13.31 -19.41
N LEU A 70 6.25 -12.10 -18.82
CA LEU A 70 6.22 -10.84 -19.56
C LEU A 70 7.11 -9.74 -18.94
N PRO A 71 8.38 -10.00 -18.60
CA PRO A 71 9.21 -9.08 -17.79
C PRO A 71 9.48 -7.71 -18.45
N PHE A 72 9.29 -7.57 -19.76
CA PHE A 72 9.57 -6.33 -20.50
C PHE A 72 8.31 -5.57 -20.96
N ASN A 73 7.11 -6.01 -20.56
CA ASN A 73 5.88 -5.31 -20.94
C ASN A 73 5.63 -4.10 -20.03
N ARG A 74 6.13 -2.93 -20.45
CA ARG A 74 5.98 -1.65 -19.72
C ARG A 74 4.53 -1.27 -19.43
N THR A 75 3.60 -1.59 -20.34
CA THR A 75 2.17 -1.30 -20.15
C THR A 75 1.60 -2.13 -19.02
N MET A 76 1.89 -3.45 -19.02
CA MET A 76 1.42 -4.35 -17.96
C MET A 76 2.01 -3.98 -16.60
N ASP A 77 3.30 -3.61 -16.56
CA ASP A 77 3.96 -3.15 -15.33
C ASP A 77 3.28 -1.91 -14.74
N THR A 78 2.96 -0.94 -15.60
CA THR A 78 2.25 0.29 -15.20
C THR A 78 0.86 -0.03 -14.66
N VAL A 79 0.11 -0.91 -15.33
CA VAL A 79 -1.23 -1.33 -14.91
C VAL A 79 -1.21 -2.03 -13.56
N ILE A 80 -0.28 -2.97 -13.34
CA ILE A 80 -0.13 -3.67 -12.05
C ILE A 80 0.26 -2.69 -10.94
N THR A 81 1.13 -1.72 -11.27
CA THR A 81 1.60 -0.71 -10.31
C THR A 81 0.45 0.20 -9.88
N VAL A 82 -0.26 0.82 -10.83
CA VAL A 82 -1.45 1.65 -10.58
C VAL A 82 -2.55 0.87 -9.88
N GLY A 83 -2.82 -0.36 -10.34
CA GLY A 83 -3.83 -1.23 -9.74
C GLY A 83 -3.56 -1.45 -8.25
N GLY A 84 -2.30 -1.68 -7.86
CA GLY A 84 -2.03 -1.80 -6.44
C GLY A 84 -1.94 -0.48 -5.68
N CYS A 85 -1.68 0.66 -6.32
CA CYS A 85 -1.87 1.95 -5.63
C CYS A 85 -3.30 2.06 -5.12
N LEU A 86 -4.29 1.66 -5.92
CA LEU A 86 -5.70 1.63 -5.54
C LEU A 86 -5.98 0.61 -4.43
N VAL A 87 -5.42 -0.61 -4.54
CA VAL A 87 -5.59 -1.66 -3.53
C VAL A 87 -5.03 -1.23 -2.18
N PHE A 88 -3.79 -0.75 -2.11
CA PHE A 88 -3.19 -0.31 -0.84
C PHE A 88 -3.82 0.97 -0.31
N SER A 89 -4.34 1.85 -1.18
CA SER A 89 -5.18 2.97 -0.74
C SER A 89 -6.47 2.49 -0.05
N ALA A 90 -7.10 1.44 -0.57
CA ALA A 90 -8.29 0.84 0.04
C ALA A 90 -7.96 0.11 1.35
N PHE A 91 -6.79 -0.54 1.46
CA PHE A 91 -6.29 -1.09 2.72
C PHE A 91 -6.05 -0.01 3.77
N ILE A 92 -5.44 1.15 3.42
CA ILE A 92 -5.28 2.28 4.35
C ILE A 92 -6.62 2.70 4.98
N VAL A 93 -7.68 2.79 4.18
CA VAL A 93 -9.03 3.11 4.67
C VAL A 93 -9.53 2.04 5.63
N PHE A 94 -9.37 0.76 5.28
CA PHE A 94 -9.84 -0.36 6.10
C PHE A 94 -9.07 -0.53 7.41
N ASP A 95 -7.74 -0.40 7.38
CA ASP A 95 -6.89 -0.53 8.55
C ASP A 95 -7.05 0.66 9.49
N THR A 96 -7.13 1.89 8.93
CA THR A 96 -7.46 3.09 9.72
C THR A 96 -8.81 2.92 10.41
N TYR A 97 -9.82 2.40 9.70
CA TYR A 97 -11.14 2.14 10.27
C TYR A 97 -11.09 1.09 11.38
N SER A 98 -10.34 0.00 11.16
CA SER A 98 -10.22 -1.11 12.09
C SER A 98 -9.52 -0.69 13.38
N ILE A 99 -8.42 0.07 13.31
CA ILE A 99 -7.73 0.64 14.47
C ILE A 99 -8.67 1.55 15.27
N ASN A 100 -9.46 2.38 14.59
CA ASN A 100 -10.31 3.36 15.26
C ASN A 100 -11.57 2.75 15.91
N LYS A 101 -12.17 1.72 15.31
CA LYS A 101 -13.50 1.22 15.73
C LYS A 101 -13.59 -0.25 16.11
N ARG A 102 -12.59 -1.08 15.83
CA ARG A 102 -12.71 -2.55 15.95
C ARG A 102 -11.66 -3.20 16.85
N LEU A 103 -10.43 -2.71 16.78
CA LEU A 103 -9.33 -3.35 17.48
C LEU A 103 -9.37 -3.05 18.98
N SER A 104 -9.03 -4.07 19.76
CA SER A 104 -8.75 -3.92 21.18
C SER A 104 -7.33 -3.35 21.40
N PRO A 105 -7.01 -2.84 22.61
CA PRO A 105 -5.67 -2.32 22.91
C PRO A 105 -4.53 -3.30 22.60
N ASP A 106 -4.78 -4.60 22.78
CA ASP A 106 -3.80 -5.66 22.53
C ASP A 106 -3.51 -5.86 21.03
N GLU A 107 -4.46 -5.47 20.16
CA GLU A 107 -4.36 -5.62 18.71
C GLU A 107 -3.90 -4.34 17.99
N PHE A 108 -3.85 -3.19 18.69
CA PHE A 108 -3.41 -1.92 18.11
C PHE A 108 -2.00 -1.97 17.55
N VAL A 109 -1.11 -2.73 18.17
CA VAL A 109 0.26 -2.92 17.66
C VAL A 109 0.23 -3.59 16.29
N LEU A 110 -0.57 -4.65 16.13
CA LEU A 110 -0.72 -5.36 14.85
C LEU A 110 -1.42 -4.49 13.81
N GLY A 111 -2.43 -3.73 14.21
CA GLY A 111 -3.10 -2.76 13.34
C GLY A 111 -2.13 -1.69 12.82
N ALA A 112 -1.31 -1.11 13.71
CA ALA A 112 -0.32 -0.11 13.33
C ALA A 112 0.76 -0.67 12.39
N ILE A 113 1.18 -1.94 12.59
CA ILE A 113 2.11 -2.62 11.68
C ILE A 113 1.47 -2.83 10.30
N SER A 114 0.20 -3.22 10.25
CA SER A 114 -0.52 -3.44 8.99
C SER A 114 -0.67 -2.12 8.21
N LEU A 115 -1.08 -1.04 8.90
CA LEU A 115 -1.16 0.30 8.33
C LEU A 115 0.20 0.83 7.85
N TYR A 116 1.29 0.52 8.57
CA TYR A 116 2.65 0.83 8.13
C TYR A 116 3.02 0.09 6.84
N LEU A 117 2.67 -1.19 6.72
CA LEU A 117 2.91 -1.97 5.51
C LEU A 117 2.11 -1.42 4.33
N ASP A 118 0.88 -0.96 4.53
CA ASP A 118 0.10 -0.34 3.46
C ASP A 118 0.74 0.96 2.97
N PHE A 119 1.19 1.81 3.90
CA PHE A 119 1.91 3.04 3.57
C PHE A 119 3.18 2.74 2.74
N VAL A 120 3.99 1.79 3.20
CA VAL A 120 5.22 1.37 2.51
C VAL A 120 4.92 0.82 1.11
N ASN A 121 3.91 -0.04 0.98
CA ASN A 121 3.55 -0.64 -0.30
C ASN A 121 2.99 0.40 -1.28
N LEU A 122 2.21 1.36 -0.80
CA LEU A 122 1.76 2.49 -1.61
C LEU A 122 2.97 3.34 -2.07
N PHE A 123 3.90 3.64 -1.16
CA PHE A 123 5.12 4.38 -1.48
C PHE A 123 5.95 3.71 -2.57
N LEU A 124 6.24 2.41 -2.44
CA LEU A 124 7.04 1.68 -3.42
C LEU A 124 6.39 1.67 -4.82
N ARG A 125 5.05 1.68 -4.88
CA ARG A 125 4.31 1.74 -6.15
C ARG A 125 4.33 3.12 -6.78
N ILE A 126 4.14 4.17 -5.98
CA ILE A 126 4.25 5.55 -6.46
C ILE A 126 5.68 5.83 -6.91
N LEU A 127 6.68 5.33 -6.17
CA LEU A 127 8.08 5.43 -6.53
C LEU A 127 8.35 4.76 -7.89
N ARG A 128 7.78 3.58 -8.14
CA ARG A 128 7.92 2.88 -9.42
C ARG A 128 7.24 3.59 -10.59
N LEU A 129 6.23 4.43 -10.34
CA LEU A 129 5.57 5.25 -11.36
C LEU A 129 6.33 6.55 -11.67
N SER A 130 7.21 6.98 -10.77
CA SER A 130 7.94 8.26 -10.86
C SER A 130 9.24 8.07 -11.62
#